data_AF-D7M9M9-F1
#
_entry.id   AF-D7M9M9-F1
#
_cell.length_a   1.000
_cell.length_b   1.000
_cell.length_c   1.000
_cell.angle_alpha   90.00
_cell.angle_beta   90.00
_cell.angle_gamma   90.00
#
_symmetry.space_group_name_H-M   'P 1'
#
loop_
_entity.id
_entity.type
_entity.pdbx_description
1 polymer ?
#
loop_
_entity_poly.entity_id
_entity_poly.type
_entity_poly.pdbx_seq_one_letter_code
_entity_poly.pdbx_strand_id
1 'polypeptide(L)'
;MWPSSRNSSQPQAMRQEKKSISGSFRAENLIPGVVIGFIIGMILDLSQQVKSPVKRSRLLSSKVQKQSSVPGNGKDQELKMVLVVRQDLKMRTGKIASQCAHAATGMYAELMQSDRYLLRRWEENGQPKIVVTCKNQQEM
;
A
#
# COMPACT_ATOMS: atom_id res chain seq x y z
N MET A 1 -40.54 71.16 40.97
CA MET A 1 -39.20 70.76 41.45
C MET A 1 -38.94 69.35 40.94
N TRP A 2 -37.89 69.16 40.13
CA TRP A 2 -37.23 67.84 39.90
C TRP A 2 -36.73 67.32 41.29
N PRO A 3 -36.53 66.00 41.58
CA PRO A 3 -35.71 65.17 40.70
C PRO A 3 -35.87 63.64 40.57
N SER A 4 -35.42 63.18 39.39
CA SER A 4 -34.60 62.00 39.04
C SER A 4 -34.74 60.64 39.77
N SER A 5 -35.01 59.58 39.01
CA SER A 5 -34.13 58.38 38.89
C SER A 5 -34.63 57.30 37.90
N ARG A 6 -33.74 56.92 36.95
CA ARG A 6 -33.30 55.56 36.53
C ARG A 6 -34.33 54.40 36.42
N ASN A 7 -34.33 53.47 35.46
CA ASN A 7 -33.41 53.11 34.36
C ASN A 7 -34.06 51.99 33.48
N SER A 8 -33.63 51.94 32.22
CA SER A 8 -33.26 50.76 31.39
C SER A 8 -34.22 49.59 31.08
N SER A 9 -34.54 49.50 29.79
CA SER A 9 -34.19 48.40 28.86
C SER A 9 -35.02 47.11 28.77
N GLN A 10 -35.66 46.95 27.61
CA GLN A 10 -35.95 45.67 26.93
C GLN A 10 -35.60 45.85 25.43
N PRO A 11 -35.38 44.79 24.62
CA PRO A 11 -34.97 43.41 24.91
C PRO A 11 -33.68 43.02 24.12
N GLN A 12 -32.91 42.06 24.67
CA GLN A 12 -31.67 41.57 24.04
C GLN A 12 -31.93 40.64 22.84
N ALA A 13 -31.13 40.88 21.80
CA ALA A 13 -31.10 40.15 20.55
C ALA A 13 -30.70 38.67 20.69
N MET A 14 -31.36 37.84 19.89
CA MET A 14 -31.05 36.45 19.59
C MET A 14 -29.59 36.32 19.12
N ARG A 15 -28.71 35.73 19.95
CA ARG A 15 -27.35 35.35 19.56
C ARG A 15 -27.23 33.84 19.61
N GLN A 16 -27.15 33.25 18.43
CA GLN A 16 -26.88 31.83 18.18
C GLN A 16 -25.77 31.32 19.09
N GLU A 17 -26.11 30.30 19.88
CA GLU A 17 -25.21 29.49 20.66
C GLU A 17 -24.26 28.75 19.70
N LYS A 18 -23.06 29.30 19.49
CA LYS A 18 -21.94 28.52 18.98
C LYS A 18 -21.62 27.51 20.08
N LYS A 19 -22.20 26.31 19.98
CA LYS A 19 -21.84 25.17 20.83
C LYS A 19 -20.34 24.94 20.70
N SER A 20 -19.66 25.44 21.73
CA SER A 20 -18.23 25.29 21.96
C SER A 20 -17.91 23.81 21.91
N ILE A 21 -16.99 23.44 21.02
CA ILE A 21 -16.52 22.08 20.75
C ILE A 21 -15.57 21.63 21.89
N SER A 22 -15.93 21.94 23.13
CA SER A 22 -15.13 21.73 24.32
C SER A 22 -16.01 21.18 25.45
N GLY A 23 -16.76 20.13 25.12
CA GLY A 23 -17.56 19.36 26.07
C GLY A 23 -16.88 18.02 26.36
N SER A 24 -15.99 18.01 27.35
CA SER A 24 -15.62 16.84 28.17
C SER A 24 -15.11 15.57 27.44
N PHE A 25 -13.77 15.48 27.28
CA PHE A 25 -13.09 14.19 27.08
C PHE A 25 -13.14 13.37 28.38
N ARG A 26 -14.30 12.78 28.69
CA ARG A 26 -14.47 11.77 29.74
C ARG A 26 -13.91 10.42 29.27
N ALA A 27 -13.23 9.69 30.15
CA ALA A 27 -12.61 8.40 29.83
C ALA A 27 -13.60 7.36 29.28
N GLU A 28 -14.88 7.46 29.65
CA GLU A 28 -15.96 6.64 29.10
C GLU A 28 -16.19 6.82 27.58
N ASN A 29 -15.81 7.97 27.00
CA ASN A 29 -15.91 8.23 25.56
C ASN A 29 -14.57 8.03 24.82
N LEU A 30 -13.51 7.68 25.54
CA LEU A 30 -12.17 7.49 24.97
C LEU A 30 -12.10 6.20 24.14
N ILE A 31 -12.70 5.10 24.63
CA ILE A 31 -12.65 3.81 23.93
C ILE A 31 -13.42 3.87 22.60
N PRO A 32 -14.66 4.39 22.54
CA PRO A 32 -15.33 4.62 21.27
C PRO A 32 -14.55 5.55 20.34
N GLY A 33 -13.96 6.64 20.88
CA GLY A 33 -13.16 7.58 20.11
C GLY A 33 -11.89 6.97 19.51
N VAL A 34 -11.20 6.10 20.25
CA VAL A 34 -9.99 5.39 19.78
C VAL A 34 -10.35 4.35 18.73
N VAL A 35 -11.46 3.61 18.90
CA VAL A 35 -11.91 2.64 17.88
C VAL A 35 -12.33 3.37 16.60
N ILE A 36 -13.13 4.43 16.71
CA ILE A 36 -13.55 5.26 15.58
C ILE A 36 -12.31 5.89 14.90
N GLY A 37 -11.36 6.41 15.68
CA GLY A 37 -10.10 6.95 15.18
C GLY A 37 -9.20 5.91 14.53
N PHE A 38 -9.18 4.67 15.02
CA PHE A 38 -8.45 3.56 14.42
C PHE A 38 -9.08 3.09 13.11
N ILE A 39 -10.41 3.02 13.03
CA ILE A 39 -11.13 2.65 11.80
C ILE A 39 -11.00 3.76 10.75
N ILE A 40 -11.20 5.03 11.11
CA ILE A 40 -10.99 6.17 10.22
C ILE A 40 -9.51 6.26 9.80
N GLY A 41 -8.59 6.06 10.75
CA GLY A 41 -7.16 6.02 10.52
C GLY A 41 -6.78 4.91 9.54
N MET A 42 -7.29 3.69 9.73
CA MET A 42 -7.08 2.57 8.81
C MET A 42 -7.65 2.86 7.42
N ILE A 43 -8.85 3.43 7.32
CA ILE A 43 -9.49 3.78 6.03
C ILE A 43 -8.72 4.90 5.31
N LEU A 44 -8.21 5.91 6.04
CA LEU A 44 -7.39 6.98 5.46
C LEU A 44 -5.97 6.51 5.12
N ASP A 45 -5.38 5.62 5.91
CA ASP A 45 -4.08 5.00 5.66
C ASP A 45 -4.14 4.07 4.43
N LEU A 46 -5.22 3.32 4.28
CA LEU A 46 -5.56 2.59 3.04
C LEU A 46 -5.72 3.55 1.84
N SER A 47 -6.23 4.75 2.06
CA SER A 47 -6.39 5.78 1.01
C SER A 47 -5.06 6.44 0.60
N GLN A 48 -4.06 6.48 1.50
CA GLN A 48 -2.72 6.99 1.19
C GLN A 48 -1.80 5.93 0.54
N GLN A 49 -2.15 4.64 0.60
CA GLN A 49 -1.48 3.59 -0.17
C GLN A 49 -1.84 3.61 -1.68
N VAL A 50 -2.73 4.50 -2.13
CA VAL A 50 -3.05 4.76 -3.56
C VAL A 50 -2.35 6.02 -4.08
N LYS A 51 -1.24 6.41 -3.48
CA LYS A 51 -0.29 7.36 -4.08
C LYS A 51 1.15 6.90 -3.91
N SER A 52 1.44 5.63 -4.21
CA SER A 52 2.72 5.35 -4.84
C SER A 52 2.68 5.99 -6.23
N PRO A 53 3.51 7.01 -6.55
CA PRO A 53 3.74 7.32 -7.94
C PRO A 53 4.40 6.09 -8.54
N VAL A 54 3.60 5.28 -9.25
CA VAL A 54 4.12 4.43 -10.31
C VAL A 54 4.80 5.40 -11.26
N LYS A 55 6.11 5.61 -11.07
CA LYS A 55 6.97 6.05 -12.16
C LYS A 55 6.80 4.94 -13.19
N ARG A 56 5.91 5.20 -14.16
CA ARG A 56 5.88 4.55 -15.45
C ARG A 56 7.33 4.49 -15.92
N SER A 57 7.98 3.35 -15.79
CA SER A 57 9.18 3.03 -16.55
C SER A 57 8.74 2.83 -18.00
N ARG A 58 8.41 3.93 -18.66
CA ARG A 58 8.43 3.98 -20.12
C ARG A 58 9.89 4.12 -20.52
N LEU A 59 10.31 3.17 -21.36
CA LEU A 59 11.59 3.07 -22.06
C LEU A 59 12.80 2.64 -21.19
N LEU A 60 12.93 1.33 -21.03
CA LEU A 60 13.89 0.60 -21.85
C LEU A 60 13.29 -0.76 -22.15
N SER A 61 12.71 -0.86 -23.35
CA SER A 61 12.54 -2.13 -24.06
C SER A 61 13.95 -2.62 -24.40
N SER A 62 14.70 -3.04 -23.39
CA SER A 62 15.83 -3.92 -23.59
C SER A 62 15.20 -5.28 -23.79
N LYS A 63 14.91 -5.56 -25.06
CA LYS A 63 14.72 -6.90 -25.58
C LYS A 63 16.02 -7.66 -25.34
N VAL A 64 16.30 -8.02 -24.09
CA VAL A 64 17.25 -9.07 -23.75
C VAL A 64 16.48 -10.36 -23.91
N GLN A 65 16.18 -10.63 -25.17
CA GLN A 65 15.95 -11.97 -25.68
C GLN A 65 17.29 -12.70 -25.60
N LYS A 66 17.79 -12.92 -24.37
CA LYS A 66 18.79 -13.96 -24.14
C LYS A 66 17.98 -15.23 -23.96
N GLN A 67 17.42 -15.68 -25.08
CA GLN A 67 17.12 -17.08 -25.26
C GLN A 67 18.46 -17.79 -25.11
N SER A 68 18.79 -18.23 -23.90
CA SER A 68 19.65 -19.38 -23.73
C SER A 68 18.87 -20.54 -24.32
N SER A 69 18.99 -20.70 -25.64
CA SER A 69 18.50 -21.84 -26.38
C SER A 69 19.29 -23.06 -25.89
N VAL A 70 18.89 -23.60 -24.76
CA VAL A 70 19.19 -24.98 -24.44
C VAL A 70 18.37 -25.80 -25.45
N PRO A 71 18.99 -26.63 -26.29
CA PRO A 71 18.28 -27.48 -27.22
C PRO A 71 17.65 -28.64 -26.42
N GLY A 72 16.62 -28.31 -25.64
CA GLY A 72 15.82 -29.24 -24.88
C GLY A 72 14.63 -29.66 -25.73
N ASN A 73 14.66 -30.93 -26.16
CA ASN A 73 13.60 -31.63 -26.87
C ASN A 73 12.20 -31.21 -26.37
N GLY A 74 11.29 -30.87 -27.30
CA GLY A 74 10.15 -29.97 -27.08
C GLY A 74 8.97 -30.46 -26.23
N LYS A 75 9.19 -31.18 -25.13
CA LYS A 75 8.12 -31.58 -24.20
C LYS A 75 8.65 -31.49 -22.77
N ASP A 76 7.99 -30.66 -21.95
CA ASP A 76 8.14 -30.59 -20.48
C ASP A 76 9.38 -29.90 -19.90
N GLN A 77 9.73 -28.71 -20.39
CA GLN A 77 10.59 -27.83 -19.57
C GLN A 77 9.84 -27.37 -18.32
N GLU A 78 10.42 -27.65 -17.16
CA GLU A 78 9.93 -27.21 -15.85
C GLU A 78 10.06 -25.68 -15.71
N LEU A 79 8.94 -24.99 -15.50
CA LEU A 79 8.91 -23.55 -15.29
C LEU A 79 8.96 -23.20 -13.80
N LYS A 80 9.73 -22.18 -13.44
CA LYS A 80 9.85 -21.66 -12.08
C LYS A 80 10.08 -20.16 -12.04
N MET A 81 9.56 -19.52 -10.99
CA MET A 81 9.77 -18.10 -10.69
C MET A 81 10.97 -17.98 -9.73
N VAL A 82 11.95 -17.15 -10.09
CA VAL A 82 13.11 -16.89 -9.23
C VAL A 82 13.06 -15.45 -8.76
N LEU A 83 13.11 -15.26 -7.43
CA LEU A 83 13.07 -13.96 -6.77
C LEU A 83 14.45 -13.68 -6.17
N VAL A 84 15.12 -12.64 -6.65
CA VAL A 84 16.47 -12.27 -6.20
C VAL A 84 16.38 -11.20 -5.13
N VAL A 85 16.96 -11.45 -3.96
CA VAL A 85 16.96 -10.54 -2.81
C VAL A 85 18.36 -10.01 -2.56
N ARG A 86 18.46 -8.67 -2.50
CA ARG A 86 19.68 -7.97 -2.12
C ARG A 86 20.00 -8.10 -0.63
N GLN A 87 21.20 -8.55 -0.31
CA GLN A 87 21.68 -8.68 1.08
C GLN A 87 22.22 -7.36 1.67
N ASP A 88 22.77 -6.46 0.84
CA ASP A 88 23.33 -5.17 1.27
C ASP A 88 22.30 -4.24 1.94
N LEU A 89 21.01 -4.44 1.66
CA LEU A 89 19.92 -3.66 2.26
C LEU A 89 19.58 -4.05 3.70
N LYS A 90 20.19 -5.12 4.25
CA LYS A 90 20.00 -5.58 5.64
C LYS A 90 18.51 -5.68 6.06
N MET A 91 17.67 -6.18 5.15
CA MET A 91 16.23 -6.29 5.40
C MET A 91 15.93 -7.40 6.41
N ARG A 92 14.99 -7.13 7.33
CA ARG A 92 14.44 -8.17 8.23
C ARG A 92 13.63 -9.19 7.41
N THR A 93 13.50 -10.41 7.92
CA THR A 93 12.79 -11.52 7.27
C THR A 93 11.38 -11.15 6.81
N GLY A 94 10.60 -10.46 7.65
CA GLY A 94 9.25 -10.01 7.27
C GLY A 94 9.24 -9.04 6.08
N LYS A 95 10.24 -8.14 5.99
CA LYS A 95 10.37 -7.20 4.86
C LYS A 95 10.78 -7.94 3.59
N ILE A 96 11.68 -8.92 3.70
CA ILE A 96 12.06 -9.80 2.58
C ILE A 96 10.81 -10.53 2.05
N ALA A 97 10.04 -11.17 2.93
CA ALA A 97 8.83 -11.89 2.56
C ALA A 97 7.82 -10.99 1.83
N SER A 98 7.58 -9.78 2.36
CA SER A 98 6.69 -8.79 1.75
C SER A 98 7.16 -8.36 0.35
N GLN A 99 8.46 -8.11 0.17
CA GLN A 99 9.01 -7.73 -1.14
C GLN A 99 8.94 -8.88 -2.15
N CYS A 100 9.26 -10.11 -1.74
CA CYS A 100 9.10 -11.29 -2.57
C CYS A 100 7.64 -11.48 -3.02
N ALA A 101 6.68 -11.29 -2.10
CA ALA A 101 5.25 -11.35 -2.42
C ALA A 101 4.84 -10.25 -3.41
N HIS A 102 5.34 -9.03 -3.24
CA HIS A 102 5.07 -7.93 -4.16
C HIS A 102 5.63 -8.19 -5.57
N ALA A 103 6.88 -8.67 -5.67
CA ALA A 103 7.51 -9.03 -6.94
C ALA A 103 6.77 -10.18 -7.64
N ALA A 104 6.37 -11.22 -6.89
CA ALA A 104 5.64 -12.36 -7.44
C ALA A 104 4.26 -11.96 -8.00
N THR A 105 3.52 -11.14 -7.27
CA THR A 105 2.20 -10.64 -7.73
C THR A 105 2.33 -9.68 -8.91
N GLY A 106 3.38 -8.85 -8.93
CA GLY A 106 3.72 -8.02 -10.09
C GLY A 106 4.00 -8.84 -11.35
N MET A 107 4.87 -9.85 -11.25
CA MET A 107 5.19 -10.75 -12.38
C MET A 107 3.96 -11.52 -12.86
N TYR A 108 3.11 -11.98 -11.93
CA TYR A 108 1.85 -12.63 -12.28
C TYR A 108 0.94 -11.69 -13.09
N ALA A 109 0.72 -10.46 -12.61
CA ALA A 109 -0.11 -9.47 -13.29
C ALA A 109 0.44 -9.05 -14.66
N GLU A 110 1.76 -9.02 -14.82
CA GLU A 110 2.43 -8.78 -16.11
C GLU A 110 2.17 -9.93 -17.08
N LEU A 111 2.45 -11.18 -16.68
CA LEU A 111 2.24 -12.37 -17.53
C LEU A 111 0.77 -12.61 -17.86
N MET A 112 -0.16 -12.23 -16.97
CA MET A 112 -1.58 -12.24 -17.27
C MET A 112 -1.95 -11.36 -18.49
N GLN A 113 -1.17 -10.31 -18.74
CA GLN A 113 -1.40 -9.38 -19.85
C GLN A 113 -0.54 -9.71 -21.08
N SER A 114 0.67 -10.23 -20.87
CA SER A 114 1.66 -10.43 -21.94
C SER A 114 1.73 -11.87 -22.46
N ASP A 115 1.70 -12.89 -21.60
CA ASP A 115 1.88 -14.29 -21.97
C ASP A 115 1.12 -15.25 -21.02
N ARG A 116 -0.17 -15.42 -21.27
CA ARG A 116 -1.04 -16.30 -20.48
C ARG A 116 -0.71 -17.78 -20.63
N TYR A 117 -0.11 -18.17 -21.76
CA TYR A 117 0.26 -19.58 -21.99
C TYR A 117 1.43 -19.98 -21.10
N LEU A 118 2.48 -19.13 -21.04
CA LEU A 118 3.61 -19.33 -20.13
C LEU A 118 3.15 -19.33 -18.67
N LEU A 119 2.28 -18.39 -18.30
CA LEU A 119 1.72 -18.31 -16.94
C LEU A 119 1.00 -19.61 -16.58
N ARG A 120 0.08 -20.06 -17.43
CA ARG A 120 -0.69 -21.28 -17.18
C ARG A 120 0.18 -22.52 -17.03
N ARG A 121 1.23 -22.66 -17.84
CA ARG A 121 2.19 -23.77 -17.68
C ARG A 121 2.91 -23.71 -16.35
N TRP A 122 3.34 -22.53 -15.91
CA TRP A 122 3.95 -22.38 -14.58
C TRP A 122 2.95 -22.71 -13.46
N GLU A 123 1.66 -22.40 -13.63
CA GLU A 123 0.61 -22.81 -12.71
C GLU A 123 0.38 -24.32 -12.67
N GLU A 124 0.35 -24.97 -13.84
CA GLU A 124 0.26 -26.43 -13.99
C GLU A 124 1.45 -27.15 -13.34
N ASN A 125 2.62 -26.49 -13.29
CA ASN A 125 3.81 -26.95 -12.57
C ASN A 125 3.76 -26.73 -11.05
N GLY A 126 2.65 -26.25 -10.48
CA GLY A 126 2.50 -26.00 -9.05
C GLY A 126 3.02 -24.64 -8.58
N GLN A 127 3.21 -23.69 -9.51
CA GLN A 127 3.63 -22.33 -9.24
C GLN A 127 4.95 -22.20 -8.43
N PRO A 128 6.03 -22.95 -8.74
CA PRO A 128 7.24 -22.98 -7.91
C PRO A 128 7.92 -21.61 -7.87
N LYS A 129 8.34 -21.20 -6.67
CA LYS A 129 9.01 -19.93 -6.36
C LYS A 129 10.29 -20.21 -5.59
N ILE A 130 11.42 -19.75 -6.11
CA ILE A 130 12.73 -19.90 -5.49
C ILE A 130 13.24 -18.51 -5.13
N VAL A 131 13.56 -18.31 -3.85
CA VAL A 131 14.20 -17.07 -3.40
C VAL A 131 15.69 -17.31 -3.33
N VAL A 132 16.45 -16.50 -4.06
CA VAL A 132 17.92 -16.48 -4.04
C VAL A 132 18.42 -15.12 -3.59
N THR A 133 19.70 -15.03 -3.24
CA THR A 133 20.29 -13.79 -2.73
C THR A 133 21.44 -13.31 -3.59
N CYS A 134 21.56 -11.99 -3.75
CA CYS A 134 22.73 -11.33 -4.35
C CYS A 134 23.35 -10.33 -3.36
N LYS A 135 24.64 -9.99 -3.54
CA LYS A 135 25.36 -9.13 -2.59
C LYS A 135 24.91 -7.68 -2.68
N ASN A 136 24.69 -7.17 -3.88
CA ASN A 136 24.43 -5.75 -4.12
C ASN A 136 23.64 -5.52 -5.42
N GLN A 137 23.36 -4.26 -5.75
CA GLN A 137 22.63 -3.87 -6.96
C GLN A 137 23.32 -4.27 -8.28
N GLN A 138 24.65 -4.39 -8.30
CA GLN A 138 25.40 -4.73 -9.52
C GLN A 138 25.22 -6.21 -9.90
N GLU A 139 24.99 -7.07 -8.91
CA GLU A 139 24.73 -8.50 -9.10
C GLU A 139 23.24 -8.82 -9.37
N MET A 140 22.37 -7.81 -9.34
CA MET A 140 20.93 -7.92 -9.62
C MET A 140 20.63 -7.57 -11.08
#